data_AF-A0A9D7D253-F1
#
_entry.id   AF-A0A9D7D253-F1
#
_cell.length_a   1.000
_cell.length_b   1.000
_cell.length_c   1.000
_cell.angle_alpha   90.00
_cell.angle_beta   90.00
_cell.angle_gamma   90.00
#
_symmetry.space_group_name_H-M   'P 1'
#
loop_
_entity.id
_entity.type
_entity.pdbx_description
1 polymer ?
#
loop_
_entity_poly.entity_id
_entity_poly.type
_entity_poly.pdbx_seq_one_letter_code
_entity_poly.pdbx_strand_id
1 'polypeptide(L)' 'MCLICVDFQKGRLTTREARRALGEMAVSLGRAHVGEIEATLAEAEAAAKAASSGSGGNGPPSP' A
#
# COMPACT_ATOMS: atom_id res chain seq x y z
N MET A 1 7.68 14.14 -2.82
CA MET A 1 7.93 13.05 -1.85
C MET A 1 7.74 13.61 -0.44
N CYS A 2 6.64 13.31 0.24
CA CYS A 2 6.32 13.81 1.59
C CYS A 2 6.76 12.82 2.70
N LEU A 3 6.61 13.21 3.97
CA LEU A 3 6.98 12.38 5.12
C LEU A 3 6.28 11.01 5.11
N ILE A 4 5.00 10.96 4.75
CA ILE A 4 4.22 9.72 4.65
C ILE A 4 4.86 8.75 3.65
N CYS A 5 5.30 9.26 2.48
CA CYS A 5 5.98 8.44 1.47
C CYS A 5 7.28 7.84 2.00
N VAL A 6 8.03 8.60 2.82
CA VAL A 6 9.31 8.17 3.38
C VAL A 6 9.08 7.10 4.45
N ASP A 7 8.13 7.31 5.35
CA ASP A 7 7.82 6.36 6.42
C ASP A 7 7.19 5.07 5.89
N PHE A 8 6.32 5.18 4.86
CA PHE A 8 5.77 4.02 4.17
C PHE A 8 6.85 3.21 3.45
N GLN A 9 7.75 3.85 2.70
CA GLN A 9 8.86 3.15 2.01
C GLN A 9 9.83 2.49 2.98
N LYS A 10 10.03 3.06 4.17
CA LYS A 10 10.86 2.47 5.23
C LYS A 10 10.16 1.35 6.00
N GLY A 11 8.91 1.01 5.65
CA GLY A 11 8.10 0.03 6.38
C GLY A 11 7.74 0.46 7.79
N ARG A 12 7.81 1.76 8.10
CA ARG A 12 7.41 2.31 9.41
C ARG A 12 5.91 2.52 9.51
N LEU A 13 5.23 2.60 8.38
CA LEU A 13 3.78 2.66 8.27
C LEU A 13 3.28 1.48 7.43
N THR A 14 2.20 0.87 7.89
CA THR A 14 1.37 0.00 7.06
C THR A 14 0.59 0.82 6.03
N THR A 15 0.07 0.17 4.99
CA THR A 15 -0.76 0.83 3.97
C THR A 15 -1.98 1.53 4.56
N ARG A 16 -2.56 0.96 5.63
CA ARG A 16 -3.67 1.56 6.38
C ARG A 16 -3.27 2.82 7.12
N GLU A 17 -2.14 2.80 7.81
CA GLU A 17 -1.65 3.96 8.56
C GLU A 17 -1.25 5.09 7.62
N ALA A 18 -0.59 4.76 6.50
CA ALA A 18 -0.26 5.73 5.47
C ALA A 18 -1.49 6.38 4.83
N ARG A 19 -2.57 5.61 4.57
CA ARG A 19 -3.86 6.16 4.09
C ARG A 19 -4.48 7.12 5.11
N ARG A 20 -4.45 6.77 6.39
CA ARG A 20 -5.00 7.62 7.46
C ARG A 20 -4.24 8.94 7.54
N ALA A 21 -2.91 8.88 7.60
CA ALA A 21 -2.06 10.06 7.61
C ALA A 21 -2.26 10.92 6.35
N LEU A 22 -2.45 10.30 5.19
CA LEU A 22 -2.73 11.01 3.95
C LEU A 22 -4.05 11.79 4.04
N GLY A 23 -5.12 11.20 4.61
CA GLY A 23 -6.39 11.89 4.80
C GLY A 23 -6.28 13.15 5.66
N GLU A 24 -5.42 13.12 6.69
CA GLU A 24 -5.17 14.26 7.58
C GLU A 24 -4.33 15.35 6.90
N MET A 25 -3.42 14.97 5.99
CA MET A 25 -2.51 15.89 5.30
C MET A 25 -2.95 16.27 3.88
N ALA A 26 -3.99 15.64 3.33
CA ALA A 26 -4.40 15.81 1.93
C ALA A 26 -4.71 17.28 1.57
N VAL A 27 -5.22 18.03 2.56
CA VAL A 27 -5.53 19.47 2.41
C VAL A 27 -4.28 20.33 2.15
N SER A 28 -3.09 19.90 2.57
CA SER A 28 -1.83 20.64 2.43
C SER A 28 -0.91 20.11 1.33
N LEU A 29 -1.15 18.89 0.82
CA LEU A 29 -0.31 18.23 -0.20
C LEU A 29 -0.74 18.55 -1.64
N GLY A 30 -1.99 18.99 -1.84
CA GLY A 30 -2.54 19.29 -3.17
C GLY A 30 -2.97 18.02 -3.93
N ARG A 31 -4.00 18.17 -4.79
CA ARG A 31 -4.67 17.03 -5.44
C ARG A 31 -3.76 16.14 -6.28
N ALA A 32 -2.79 16.72 -6.99
CA ALA A 32 -1.88 15.95 -7.83
C ALA A 32 -1.03 14.98 -7.00
N HIS A 33 -0.39 15.47 -5.93
CA HIS A 33 0.45 14.64 -5.09
C HIS A 33 -0.36 13.62 -4.28
N VAL A 34 -1.56 13.98 -3.83
CA VAL A 34 -2.47 13.03 -3.16
C VAL A 34 -2.78 11.84 -4.07
N GLY A 35 -3.10 12.07 -5.35
CA GLY A 35 -3.39 11.00 -6.31
C GLY A 35 -2.22 10.05 -6.54
N GLU A 36 -0.98 10.57 -6.61
CA GLU A 36 0.22 9.74 -6.72
C GLU A 36 0.41 8.82 -5.50
N ILE A 37 0.17 9.35 -4.30
CA ILE A 37 0.29 8.57 -3.05
C ILE A 37 -0.82 7.52 -2.97
N GLU A 38 -2.06 7.89 -3.31
CA GLU A 38 -3.18 6.94 -3.33
C GLU A 38 -2.93 5.77 -4.28
N ALA A 39 -2.40 6.04 -5.48
CA ALA A 39 -2.02 5.01 -6.44
C ALA A 39 -0.94 4.07 -5.86
N THR A 40 0.12 4.65 -5.30
CA THR A 40 1.21 3.88 -4.68
C THR A 40 0.72 2.98 -3.54
N LEU A 41 -0.16 3.51 -2.69
CA LEU A 41 -0.74 2.75 -1.57
C LEU A 41 -1.67 1.64 -2.08
N ALA A 42 -2.44 1.89 -3.14
CA ALA A 42 -3.31 0.88 -3.75
C ALA A 42 -2.51 -0.28 -4.37
N GLU A 43 -1.42 0.02 -5.09
CA GLU A 43 -0.55 -1.01 -5.65
C GLU A 43 0.09 -1.86 -4.56
N ALA A 44 0.57 -1.25 -3.48
CA ALA A 44 1.14 -1.97 -2.36
C ALA A 44 0.11 -2.86 -1.64
N GLU A 45 -1.14 -2.40 -1.49
CA GLU A 45 -2.23 -3.21 -0.94
C GLU A 45 -2.54 -4.43 -1.82
N ALA A 46 -2.59 -4.23 -3.14
CA ALA A 46 -2.83 -5.30 -4.09
C ALA A 46 -1.69 -6.34 -4.08
N ALA A 47 -0.43 -5.88 -4.05
CA ALA A 47 0.73 -6.75 -3.94
C ALA A 47 0.74 -7.54 -2.62
N ALA A 48 0.42 -6.90 -1.50
CA ALA A 48 0.32 -7.57 -0.20
C ALA A 48 -0.81 -8.61 -0.18
N LYS A 49 -1.96 -8.32 -0.79
CA LYS A 49 -3.08 -9.25 -0.93
C LYS A 49 -2.74 -10.45 -1.84
N ALA A 50 -2.03 -10.20 -2.93
CA ALA A 50 -1.56 -11.26 -3.83
C ALA A 50 -0.54 -12.17 -3.13
N ALA A 51 0.42 -11.59 -2.40
CA ALA A 51 1.38 -12.35 -1.59
C ALA A 51 0.71 -13.15 -0.47
N SER A 52 -0.32 -12.58 0.17
CA SER A 52 -1.10 -13.25 1.23
C SER A 52 -2.01 -14.37 0.71
N SER A 53 -2.34 -14.41 -0.58
CA SER A 53 -3.24 -15.40 -1.18
C SER A 53 -2.51 -16.62 -1.77
N GLY A 54 -1.17 -16.66 -1.67
CA GLY A 54 -0.31 -17.71 -2.23
C GLY A 54 0.02 -18.90 -1.31
N SER A 55 -0.52 -18.97 -0.09
CA SER A 55 -0.32 -20.12 0.81
C SER A 55 -1.52 -21.08 0.77
N GLY A 56 -1.85 -21.58 -0.43
CA GLY A 56 -2.69 -22.75 -0.64
C GLY A 56 -1.87 -23.77 -1.41
N GLY A 57 -1.33 -24.76 -0.69
CA GLY A 57 -0.33 -25.70 -1.18
C GLY A 57 -0.72 -26.47 -2.45
N ASN A 58 0.28 -26.71 -3.28
CA ASN A 58 0.20 -27.62 -4.42
C ASN A 58 -0.03 -29.06 -3.94
N GLY A 59 -1.16 -29.66 -4.33
CA GLY A 59 -1.30 -31.11 -4.43
C GLY A 59 -1.25 -31.49 -5.92
N PRO A 60 -0.34 -32.36 -6.37
CA PRO A 60 -0.35 -32.81 -7.76
C PRO A 60 -1.63 -33.63 -8.04
N PRO A 61 -2.26 -33.50 -9.23
CA PRO A 61 -3.36 -34.38 -9.60
C PRO A 61 -2.83 -35.78 -9.96
N SER A 62 -3.29 -36.80 -9.23
CA SER A 62 -3.14 -38.22 -9.62
C SER A 62 -3.97 -38.51 -10.88
N PRO A 63 -3.43 -39.28 -11.82
CA PRO A 63 -3.93 -40.66 -11.97
C PRO A 63 -2.85 -41.73 -11.83
#